data_AF-A0A943LW05-F1
#
_entry.id   AF-A0A943LW05-F1
#
_cell.length_a   1.000
_cell.length_b   1.000
_cell.length_c   1.000
_cell.angle_alpha   90.00
_cell.angle_beta   90.00
_cell.angle_gamma   90.00
#
_symmetry.space_group_name_H-M   'P 1'
#
loop_
_entity.id
_entity.type
_entity.pdbx_description
1 polymer ?
#
loop_
_entity_poly.entity_id
_entity_poly.type
_entity_poly.pdbx_seq_one_letter_code
_entity_poly.pdbx_strand_id
1 'polypeptide(L)'
;SVEVLDTAKEMINQLRSNQVTPSDCPDYLFDILSGDKKRKDEGAYREYQSALRKFNNRLKDLARVLHLNSPVSSYTLRHSWATTAKYRGVPIEMISESLGHKSIKTTQIYLKGFNLQERTEVNRMNLSYVRNCYVTSDK
;
A
#
# COMPACT_ATOMS: atom_id res chain seq x y z
N SER A 1 11.40 6.34 8.09
CA SER A 1 11.55 6.03 6.65
C SER A 1 11.20 4.57 6.44
N VAL A 2 10.72 4.18 5.26
CA VAL A 2 10.39 2.78 4.96
C VAL A 2 11.61 2.12 4.33
N GLU A 3 12.04 0.99 4.88
CA GLU A 3 13.11 0.18 4.29
C GLU A 3 12.63 -0.44 2.97
N VAL A 4 13.48 -0.39 1.95
CA VAL A 4 13.22 -1.04 0.65
C VAL A 4 13.88 -2.41 0.68
N LEU A 5 13.09 -3.47 0.48
CA LEU A 5 13.59 -4.85 0.40
C LEU A 5 14.49 -5.04 -0.82
N ASP A 6 15.45 -5.96 -0.76
CA ASP A 6 16.43 -6.16 -1.83
C ASP A 6 15.79 -6.55 -3.16
N THR A 7 14.74 -7.37 -3.14
CA THR A 7 13.94 -7.71 -4.33
C THR A 7 13.31 -6.47 -4.99
N ALA A 8 12.84 -5.51 -4.18
CA ALA A 8 12.33 -4.24 -4.68
C ALA A 8 13.47 -3.32 -5.16
N LYS A 9 14.63 -3.31 -4.48
CA LYS A 9 15.82 -2.56 -4.92
C LYS A 9 16.30 -3.04 -6.29
N GLU A 10 16.33 -4.35 -6.52
CA GLU A 10 16.70 -4.94 -7.81
C GLU A 10 15.77 -4.43 -8.92
N MET A 11 14.45 -4.50 -8.72
CA MET A 11 13.47 -3.98 -9.69
C MET A 11 13.60 -2.47 -9.90
N ILE A 12 13.81 -1.70 -8.82
CA ILE A 12 14.01 -0.25 -8.91
C ILE A 12 15.25 0.08 -9.74
N ASN A 13 16.34 -0.67 -9.55
CA ASN A 13 17.58 -0.47 -10.29
C ASN A 13 17.41 -0.81 -11.77
N GLN A 14 16.64 -1.84 -12.11
CA GLN A 14 16.33 -2.18 -13.51
C GLN A 14 15.48 -1.11 -14.21
N LEU A 15 14.58 -0.46 -13.47
CA LEU A 15 13.67 0.56 -14.01
C LEU A 15 14.21 1.99 -13.87
N ARG A 16 15.40 2.15 -13.26
CA ARG A 16 15.96 3.46 -12.94
C ARG A 16 16.15 4.29 -14.21
N SER A 17 15.79 5.56 -14.14
CA SER A 17 16.06 6.51 -15.22
C SER A 17 17.57 6.65 -15.44
N ASN A 18 17.98 6.65 -16.71
CA ASN A 18 19.34 6.99 -17.14
C ASN A 18 19.39 8.35 -17.85
N GLN A 19 18.31 9.14 -17.77
CA GLN A 19 18.22 10.42 -18.46
C GLN A 19 19.03 11.49 -17.73
N VAL A 20 19.78 12.28 -18.49
CA VAL A 20 20.46 13.48 -17.98
C VAL A 20 19.46 14.62 -17.97
N THR A 21 19.08 15.08 -16.78
CA THR A 21 18.13 16.19 -16.65
C THR A 21 18.84 17.54 -16.75
N PRO A 22 18.24 18.56 -17.40
CA PRO A 22 18.76 19.91 -17.40
C PRO A 22 18.94 20.46 -15.98
N SER A 23 19.88 21.39 -15.80
CA SER A 23 20.03 22.14 -14.55
C SER A 23 18.69 22.80 -14.19
N ASP A 24 18.31 22.73 -12.91
CA ASP A 24 17.06 23.33 -12.37
C ASP A 24 15.76 22.56 -12.68
N CYS A 25 15.85 21.33 -13.22
CA CYS A 25 14.73 20.42 -13.44
C CYS A 25 14.77 19.19 -12.48
N PRO A 26 13.63 18.53 -12.23
CA PRO A 26 13.57 17.40 -11.32
C PRO A 26 14.23 16.14 -11.90
N ASP A 27 15.16 15.57 -11.14
CA ASP A 27 15.71 14.24 -11.39
C ASP A 27 14.73 13.17 -10.86
N TYR A 28 14.00 12.52 -11.78
CA TYR A 28 13.01 11.50 -11.46
C TYR A 28 13.64 10.11 -11.43
N LEU A 29 13.32 9.33 -10.39
CA LEU A 29 13.83 7.97 -10.21
C LEU A 29 13.53 7.05 -11.41
N PHE A 30 12.39 7.25 -12.08
CA PHE A 30 11.92 6.43 -13.20
C PHE A 30 11.62 7.29 -14.42
N ASP A 31 11.87 6.74 -15.61
CA ASP A 31 11.59 7.35 -16.90
C ASP A 31 10.09 7.26 -17.28
N ILE A 32 9.25 7.84 -16.42
CA ILE A 32 7.79 7.93 -16.59
C ILE A 32 7.39 9.37 -16.97
N LEU A 33 8.15 10.34 -16.46
CA LEU A 33 7.99 11.77 -16.70
C LEU A 33 9.28 12.27 -17.34
N SER A 34 9.18 13.18 -18.31
CA SER A 34 10.31 13.63 -19.13
C SER A 34 11.36 14.44 -18.38
N GLY A 35 11.06 14.96 -17.19
CA GLY A 35 12.04 15.68 -16.37
C GLY A 35 12.58 16.97 -17.01
N ASP A 36 11.96 17.47 -18.08
CA ASP A 36 12.34 18.65 -18.87
C ASP A 36 11.62 19.93 -18.42
N LYS A 37 10.77 19.84 -17.40
CA LYS A 37 9.94 20.93 -16.87
C LYS A 37 10.22 21.15 -15.39
N LYS A 38 10.20 22.42 -14.96
CA LYS A 38 10.35 22.78 -13.54
C LYS A 38 9.17 22.23 -12.71
N ARG A 39 9.40 21.94 -11.42
CA ARG A 39 8.37 21.35 -10.53
C ARG A 39 7.09 22.18 -10.39
N LYS A 40 7.19 23.51 -10.53
CA LYS A 40 6.04 24.44 -10.42
C LYS A 40 5.35 24.72 -11.76
N ASP A 41 5.82 24.10 -12.83
CA ASP A 41 5.26 24.26 -14.17
C ASP A 41 3.91 23.53 -14.29
N GLU A 42 2.89 24.19 -14.84
CA GLU A 42 1.57 23.58 -15.04
C GLU A 42 1.61 22.40 -16.03
N GLY A 43 2.50 22.46 -17.02
CA GLY A 43 2.76 21.37 -17.96
C GLY A 43 3.29 20.13 -17.27
N ALA A 44 4.15 20.27 -16.26
CA ALA A 44 4.63 19.16 -15.45
C ALA A 44 3.48 18.47 -14.69
N TYR A 45 2.55 19.26 -14.14
CA TYR A 45 1.37 18.69 -13.47
C TYR A 45 0.42 17.97 -14.44
N ARG A 46 0.18 18.55 -15.62
CA ARG A 46 -0.62 17.91 -16.68
C ARG A 46 -0.02 16.60 -17.18
N GLU A 47 1.30 16.57 -17.32
CA GLU A 47 2.05 15.38 -17.70
C GLU A 47 1.88 14.27 -16.65
N TYR A 48 2.09 14.61 -15.38
CA TYR A 48 1.85 13.69 -14.26
C TYR A 48 0.44 13.10 -14.29
N GLN A 49 -0.59 13.93 -14.44
CA GLN A 49 -1.99 13.47 -14.52
C GLN A 49 -2.21 12.52 -15.71
N SER A 50 -1.56 12.81 -16.85
CA SER A 50 -1.61 11.94 -18.03
C SER A 50 -0.93 10.60 -17.79
N ALA A 51 0.25 10.60 -17.18
CA ALA A 51 0.99 9.40 -16.81
C ALA A 51 0.19 8.52 -15.84
N LEU A 52 -0.41 9.13 -14.80
CA LEU A 52 -1.25 8.42 -13.83
C LEU A 52 -2.48 7.78 -14.49
N ARG A 53 -3.14 8.48 -15.41
CA ARG A 53 -4.27 7.93 -16.17
C ARG A 53 -3.84 6.75 -17.05
N LYS A 54 -2.72 6.87 -17.76
CA LYS A 54 -2.15 5.78 -18.57
C LYS A 54 -1.81 4.56 -17.69
N PHE A 55 -1.17 4.78 -16.54
CA PHE A 55 -0.85 3.73 -15.58
C PHE A 55 -2.10 2.98 -15.10
N ASN A 56 -3.13 3.71 -14.68
CA ASN A 56 -4.39 3.09 -14.26
C ASN A 56 -5.12 2.36 -15.40
N ASN A 57 -5.05 2.85 -16.63
CA ASN A 57 -5.60 2.13 -17.78
C ASN A 57 -4.85 0.81 -18.03
N ARG A 58 -3.51 0.81 -17.97
CA ARG A 58 -2.70 -0.41 -18.05
C ARG A 58 -3.05 -1.41 -16.95
N LEU A 59 -3.30 -0.95 -15.73
CA LEU A 59 -3.75 -1.80 -14.63
C LEU A 59 -5.14 -2.42 -14.88
N LYS A 60 -6.06 -1.67 -15.49
CA LYS A 60 -7.38 -2.21 -15.89
C LYS A 60 -7.22 -3.28 -16.97
N ASP A 61 -6.35 -3.06 -17.94
CA ASP A 61 -6.10 -4.05 -19.00
C ASP A 61 -5.44 -5.31 -18.42
N LEU A 62 -4.48 -5.16 -17.52
CA LEU A 62 -3.87 -6.28 -16.80
C LEU A 62 -4.91 -7.05 -15.98
N ALA A 63 -5.80 -6.36 -15.26
CA ALA A 63 -6.89 -6.99 -14.52
C ALA A 63 -7.82 -7.81 -15.43
N ARG A 64 -8.10 -7.31 -16.64
CA ARG A 64 -8.89 -8.03 -17.65
C ARG A 64 -8.20 -9.30 -18.12
N VAL A 65 -6.90 -9.23 -18.40
CA VAL A 65 -6.08 -10.39 -18.81
C VAL A 65 -6.02 -11.44 -17.70
N LEU A 66 -5.96 -11.02 -16.45
CA LEU A 66 -5.95 -11.91 -15.28
C LEU A 66 -7.35 -12.36 -14.83
N HIS A 67 -8.40 -12.02 -15.60
CA HIS A 67 -9.80 -12.35 -15.29
C HIS A 67 -10.25 -11.94 -13.87
N LEU A 68 -9.79 -10.78 -13.40
CA LEU A 68 -10.19 -10.25 -12.10
C LEU A 68 -11.60 -9.64 -12.20
N ASN A 69 -12.45 -10.01 -11.25
CA ASN A 69 -13.84 -9.51 -11.18
C ASN A 69 -13.94 -8.07 -10.67
N SER A 70 -12.84 -7.47 -10.22
CA SER A 70 -12.80 -6.14 -9.61
C SER A 70 -11.79 -5.24 -10.33
N PRO A 71 -12.10 -3.93 -10.46
CA PRO A 71 -11.18 -2.99 -11.10
C PRO A 71 -9.90 -2.82 -10.27
N VAL A 72 -8.76 -2.78 -10.95
CA VAL A 72 -7.45 -2.52 -10.35
C VAL A 72 -6.98 -1.12 -10.72
N SER A 73 -6.45 -0.41 -9.74
CA SER A 73 -5.85 0.92 -9.86
C SER A 73 -4.60 1.01 -8.98
N SER A 74 -3.86 2.12 -9.10
CA SER A 74 -2.73 2.42 -8.21
C SER A 74 -3.12 2.41 -6.72
N TYR A 75 -4.37 2.79 -6.41
CA TYR A 75 -4.91 2.79 -5.06
C TYR A 75 -5.22 1.37 -4.54
N THR A 76 -5.58 0.44 -5.44
CA THR A 76 -5.84 -0.97 -5.10
C THR A 76 -4.61 -1.65 -4.49
N LEU A 77 -3.41 -1.34 -4.98
CA LEU A 77 -2.15 -1.89 -4.46
C LEU A 77 -1.92 -1.52 -3.00
N ARG A 78 -2.12 -0.23 -2.66
CA ARG A 78 -2.00 0.26 -1.28
C ARG A 78 -3.02 -0.41 -0.35
N HIS A 79 -4.26 -0.53 -0.80
CA HIS A 79 -5.31 -1.23 -0.05
C HIS A 79 -5.00 -2.71 0.17
N SER A 80 -4.51 -3.38 -0.87
CA SER A 80 -4.16 -4.81 -0.79
C SER A 80 -3.05 -5.04 0.23
N TRP A 81 -2.01 -4.22 0.22
CA TRP A 81 -0.94 -4.28 1.23
C TRP A 81 -1.48 -4.07 2.66
N ALA A 82 -2.26 -3.01 2.89
CA ALA A 82 -2.80 -2.69 4.21
C ALA A 82 -3.74 -3.78 4.73
N THR A 83 -4.61 -4.30 3.86
CA THR A 83 -5.55 -5.38 4.18
C THR A 83 -4.80 -6.67 4.51
N THR A 84 -3.76 -7.00 3.74
CA THR A 84 -2.91 -8.18 4.00
C THR A 84 -2.19 -8.05 5.34
N ALA A 85 -1.61 -6.88 5.63
CA ALA A 85 -0.97 -6.63 6.92
C ALA A 85 -1.95 -6.79 8.09
N LYS A 86 -3.16 -6.27 7.96
CA LYS A 86 -4.22 -6.46 8.96
C LYS A 86 -4.55 -7.94 9.19
N TYR A 87 -4.76 -8.71 8.12
CA TYR A 87 -5.06 -10.15 8.24
C TYR A 87 -3.89 -10.96 8.82
N ARG A 88 -2.67 -10.45 8.72
CA ARG A 88 -1.48 -11.01 9.38
C ARG A 88 -1.34 -10.57 10.85
N GLY A 89 -2.30 -9.83 11.39
CA GLY A 89 -2.29 -9.37 12.78
C GLY A 89 -1.34 -8.20 13.03
N VAL A 90 -0.88 -7.50 12.00
CA VAL A 90 -0.02 -6.32 12.16
C VAL A 90 -0.82 -5.20 12.85
N PRO A 91 -0.26 -4.54 13.89
CA PRO A 91 -0.92 -3.43 14.57
C PRO A 91 -1.30 -2.30 13.60
N ILE A 92 -2.48 -1.72 13.78
CA ILE A 92 -3.01 -0.68 12.89
C ILE A 92 -2.16 0.60 12.93
N GLU A 93 -1.47 0.85 14.04
CA GLU A 93 -0.48 1.90 14.22
C GLU A 93 0.70 1.72 13.25
N MET A 94 1.24 0.50 13.19
CA MET A 94 2.36 0.15 12.29
C MET A 94 1.93 0.20 10.82
N ILE A 95 0.70 -0.25 10.51
CA ILE A 95 0.12 -0.09 9.16
C ILE A 95 0.01 1.40 8.82
N SER A 96 -0.47 2.23 9.74
CA SER A 96 -0.63 3.68 9.54
C SER A 96 0.71 4.38 9.29
N GLU A 97 1.73 4.05 10.08
CA GLU A 97 3.08 4.60 9.95
C GLU A 97 3.72 4.19 8.61
N SER A 98 3.57 2.91 8.23
CA SER A 98 4.09 2.38 6.96
C SER A 98 3.46 3.04 5.73
N LEU A 99 2.21 3.49 5.84
CA LEU A 99 1.50 4.22 4.78
C LEU A 99 1.75 5.74 4.81
N GLY A 100 2.46 6.26 5.82
CA GLY A 100 2.73 7.69 5.99
C GLY A 100 1.48 8.50 6.36
N HIS A 101 0.46 7.87 6.93
CA HIS A 101 -0.75 8.55 7.34
C HIS A 101 -0.55 9.32 8.65
N LYS A 102 -0.85 10.63 8.64
CA LYS A 102 -0.79 11.50 9.84
C LYS A 102 -1.83 11.16 10.90
N SER A 103 -2.86 10.40 10.54
CA SER A 103 -3.93 9.98 11.46
C SER A 103 -4.29 8.53 11.20
N ILE A 104 -4.42 7.76 12.28
CA ILE A 104 -4.87 6.38 12.25
C ILE A 104 -6.29 6.25 11.69
N LYS A 105 -7.12 7.29 11.84
CA LYS A 105 -8.47 7.36 11.27
C LYS A 105 -8.45 7.21 9.76
N THR A 106 -7.45 7.78 9.09
CA THR A 106 -7.26 7.60 7.65
C THR A 106 -7.12 6.11 7.36
N THR A 107 -6.23 5.39 8.05
CA THR A 107 -6.02 3.93 7.92
C THR A 107 -7.25 3.10 8.29
N GLN A 108 -8.03 3.49 9.30
CA GLN A 108 -9.27 2.80 9.68
C GLN A 108 -10.30 2.78 8.54
N ILE A 109 -10.37 3.83 7.71
CA ILE A 109 -11.25 3.86 6.53
C ILE A 109 -10.82 2.80 5.48
N TYR A 110 -9.54 2.45 5.41
CA TYR A 110 -9.03 1.47 4.44
C TYR A 110 -9.31 0.03 4.84
N LEU A 111 -9.55 -0.21 6.14
CA LEU A 111 -9.60 -1.53 6.72
C LEU A 111 -11.05 -1.90 7.04
N LYS A 112 -11.68 -2.70 6.15
CA LYS A 112 -12.99 -3.32 6.40
C LYS A 112 -12.99 -3.98 7.78
N GLY A 113 -14.06 -3.84 8.56
CA GLY A 113 -14.17 -4.45 9.90
C GLY A 113 -13.89 -5.96 9.89
N PHE A 114 -13.45 -6.50 11.03
CA PHE A 114 -13.23 -7.95 11.17
C PHE A 114 -14.54 -8.71 10.91
N ASN A 115 -14.44 -9.85 10.24
CA ASN A 115 -15.62 -10.67 9.96
C ASN A 115 -16.12 -11.39 11.22
N LEU A 116 -17.33 -11.95 11.16
CA LEU A 116 -17.93 -12.62 12.32
C LEU A 116 -17.06 -13.79 12.80
N GLN A 117 -16.50 -14.59 11.88
CA GLN A 117 -15.71 -15.76 12.22
C GLN A 117 -14.45 -15.40 13.02
N GLU A 118 -13.71 -14.38 12.59
CA GLU A 118 -12.53 -13.87 13.31
C GLU A 118 -12.90 -13.40 14.72
N ARG A 119 -14.00 -12.65 14.85
CA ARG A 119 -14.48 -12.17 16.15
C ARG A 119 -14.93 -13.32 17.06
N THR A 120 -15.58 -14.33 16.49
CA THR A 120 -15.99 -15.53 17.22
C THR A 120 -14.78 -16.30 17.71
N GLU A 121 -13.72 -16.41 16.92
CA GLU A 121 -12.50 -17.10 17.33
C GLU A 121 -11.80 -16.39 18.48
N VAL A 122 -11.68 -15.06 18.42
CA VAL A 122 -11.17 -14.25 19.53
C VAL A 122 -12.01 -14.44 20.80
N ASN A 123 -13.33 -14.47 20.67
CA ASN A 123 -14.21 -14.73 21.82
C ASN A 123 -13.98 -16.12 22.43
N ARG A 124 -13.76 -17.16 21.61
CA ARG A 124 -13.45 -18.51 22.10
C ARG A 124 -12.11 -18.56 22.82
N MET A 125 -11.06 -17.94 22.25
CA MET A 125 -9.75 -17.86 22.87
C MET A 125 -9.82 -17.17 24.23
N ASN A 126 -10.52 -16.04 24.32
CA ASN A 126 -10.73 -15.33 25.59
C ASN A 126 -11.48 -16.19 26.61
N LEU A 127 -12.56 -16.87 26.20
CA LEU A 127 -13.30 -17.78 27.08
C LEU A 127 -12.42 -18.92 27.60
N SER A 128 -11.60 -19.51 26.73
CA SER A 128 -10.66 -20.57 27.12
C SER A 128 -9.62 -20.06 28.10
N TYR A 129 -9.05 -18.89 27.87
CA TYR A 129 -8.08 -18.27 28.76
C TYR A 129 -8.68 -18.07 30.16
N VAL A 130 -9.86 -17.46 30.24
CA VAL A 130 -10.58 -17.24 31.49
C VAL A 130 -10.85 -18.56 32.22
N ARG A 131 -11.38 -19.58 31.52
CA ARG A 131 -11.63 -20.91 32.11
C ARG A 131 -10.35 -21.55 32.65
N ASN A 132 -9.26 -21.47 31.91
CA ASN A 132 -8.00 -22.10 32.31
C ASN A 132 -7.33 -21.37 33.48
N CYS A 133 -7.47 -20.04 33.60
CA CYS A 133 -7.00 -19.28 34.75
C CYS A 133 -7.69 -19.69 36.07
N TYR A 134 -8.99 -20.01 36.03
CA TYR A 134 -9.71 -20.50 37.21
C TYR A 134 -9.26 -21.91 37.63
N VAL A 135 -9.01 -22.81 36.67
CA VAL A 135 -8.60 -24.19 36.96
C VAL A 135 -7.18 -24.26 37.57
N THR A 136 -6.30 -23.31 37.25
CA THR A 136 -4.94 -23.25 37.84
C THR A 136 -4.88 -22.56 39.19
N SER A 137 -5.94 -21.88 39.63
CA SER A 137 -5.98 -21.14 40.90
C SER A 137 -6.53 -21.96 42.07
N ASP A 138 -7.13 -23.13 41.78
CA ASP A 138 -7.69 -24.08 42.76
C ASP A 138 -6.75 -25.28 43.05
N LYS A 139 -5.42 -25.10 42.92
CA LYS A 139 -4.40 -26.07 43.34
C LYS A 139 -3.39 -25.47 44.29
#